data_AF-A0A8J2WWT7-F1
#
_entry.id   AF-A0A8J2WWT7-F1
#
_cell.length_a   1.000
_cell.length_b   1.000
_cell.length_c   1.000
_cell.angle_alpha   90.00
_cell.angle_beta   90.00
_cell.angle_gamma   90.00
#
_symmetry.space_group_name_H-M   'P 1'
#
loop_
_entity.id
_entity.type
_entity.pdbx_description
1 polymer ?
#
loop_
_entity_poly.entity_id
_entity_poly.type
_entity_poly.pdbx_seq_one_letter_code
_entity_poly.pdbx_strand_id
1 'polypeptide(L)'
;MTGSSAARGKAKKLVTDDLLDVAKHQSVLEETLRAHRAEIARLQIGRDELPSKFYCCITTEVMSDPCMAADGHTYERCAIDQWFATGARTSPTTNEPLASLQLIPNHALRAMIVEELERRGGHAS
;
A
#
# COMPACT_ATOMS: atom_id res chain seq x y z
N MET A 1 66.19 29.87 -23.43
CA MET A 1 65.75 30.17 -22.05
C MET A 1 64.24 30.32 -22.05
N THR A 2 63.58 29.81 -21.00
CA THR A 2 62.14 29.96 -20.63
C THR A 2 61.14 29.38 -21.65
N GLY A 3 60.24 28.44 -21.35
CA GLY A 3 59.53 28.13 -20.11
C GLY A 3 58.02 28.26 -20.37
N SER A 4 57.19 27.49 -19.64
CA SER A 4 55.71 27.58 -19.55
C SER A 4 54.92 26.85 -20.65
N SER A 5 53.84 26.10 -20.39
CA SER A 5 53.02 25.96 -19.18
C SER A 5 52.13 24.72 -19.32
N ALA A 6 52.24 23.76 -18.39
CA ALA A 6 51.30 22.65 -18.25
C ALA A 6 50.18 23.08 -17.27
N ALA A 7 49.21 23.85 -17.75
CA ALA A 7 48.04 24.26 -16.96
C ALA A 7 46.73 23.92 -17.70
N ARG A 8 46.45 22.62 -17.90
CA ARG A 8 45.15 22.17 -18.46
C ARG A 8 44.53 20.95 -17.76
N GLY A 9 45.04 20.56 -16.58
CA GLY A 9 44.59 19.34 -15.89
C GLY A 9 43.59 19.54 -14.74
N LYS A 10 43.54 20.73 -14.10
CA LYS A 10 42.84 20.88 -12.81
C LYS A 10 41.33 21.15 -12.90
N ALA A 11 40.86 21.91 -13.90
CA ALA A 11 39.44 22.26 -14.03
C ALA A 11 38.55 21.11 -14.54
N LYS A 12 39.09 20.23 -15.40
CA LYS A 12 38.33 19.07 -15.90
C LYS A 12 38.20 17.95 -14.85
N LYS A 13 39.18 17.84 -13.95
CA LYS A 13 39.22 16.79 -12.92
C LYS A 13 38.17 17.01 -11.83
N LEU A 14 37.94 18.27 -11.43
CA LEU A 14 36.97 18.60 -10.38
C LEU A 14 35.53 18.26 -10.81
N VAL A 15 35.16 18.63 -12.04
CA VAL A 15 33.83 18.32 -12.60
C VAL A 15 33.59 16.82 -12.73
N THR A 16 34.63 16.05 -13.06
CA THR A 16 34.53 14.59 -13.15
C THR A 16 34.47 13.90 -11.79
N ASP A 17 35.16 14.43 -10.77
CA ASP A 17 35.10 13.88 -9.41
C ASP A 17 33.69 14.11 -8.81
N ASP A 18 33.09 15.29 -9.03
CA ASP A 18 31.72 15.58 -8.59
C ASP A 18 30.68 14.67 -9.28
N LEU A 19 30.82 14.44 -10.60
CA LEU A 19 29.97 13.51 -11.35
C LEU A 19 30.11 12.06 -10.85
N LEU A 20 31.33 11.66 -10.50
CA LEU A 20 31.61 10.33 -9.96
C LEU A 20 30.99 10.16 -8.55
N ASP A 21 31.00 11.21 -7.74
CA ASP A 21 30.38 11.21 -6.42
C ASP A 21 28.86 11.20 -6.48
N VAL A 22 28.24 11.89 -7.45
CA VAL A 22 26.80 11.77 -7.71
C VAL A 22 26.44 10.34 -8.13
N ALA A 23 27.24 9.71 -9.00
CA ALA A 23 26.99 8.33 -9.41
C ALA A 23 27.11 7.33 -8.25
N LYS A 24 28.06 7.53 -7.33
CA LYS A 24 28.17 6.74 -6.10
C LYS A 24 26.94 6.91 -5.21
N HIS A 25 26.52 8.15 -4.96
CA HIS A 25 25.31 8.42 -4.17
C HIS A 25 24.06 7.80 -4.80
N GLN A 26 23.93 7.86 -6.12
CA GLN A 26 22.83 7.23 -6.84
C GLN A 26 22.85 5.70 -6.66
N SER A 27 24.01 5.05 -6.80
CA SER A 27 24.15 3.61 -6.55
C SER A 27 23.75 3.21 -5.13
N VAL A 28 24.17 4.00 -4.13
CA VAL A 28 23.81 3.75 -2.72
C VAL A 28 22.31 3.91 -2.50
N LEU A 29 21.69 4.93 -3.11
CA LEU A 29 20.25 5.14 -3.02
C LEU A 29 19.46 3.99 -3.66
N GLU A 30 19.88 3.52 -4.84
CA GLU A 30 19.26 2.40 -5.54
C GLU A 30 19.38 1.10 -4.74
N GLU A 31 20.54 0.83 -4.15
CA GLU A 31 20.78 -0.34 -3.29
C GLU A 31 19.92 -0.27 -2.01
N THR A 32 19.86 0.91 -1.38
CA THR A 32 19.01 1.15 -0.21
C THR A 32 17.52 0.95 -0.55
N LEU A 33 17.07 1.47 -1.69
CA LEU A 33 15.70 1.30 -2.17
C LEU A 33 15.39 -0.17 -2.46
N ARG A 34 16.33 -0.92 -3.04
CA ARG A 34 16.19 -2.37 -3.28
C ARG A 34 16.07 -3.13 -1.96
N ALA A 35 16.90 -2.84 -0.98
CA ALA A 35 16.84 -3.46 0.34
C ALA A 35 15.51 -3.17 1.05
N HIS A 36 15.05 -1.91 1.02
CA HIS A 36 13.75 -1.55 1.57
C HIS A 36 12.58 -2.23 0.85
N ARG A 37 12.61 -2.34 -0.48
CA ARG A 37 11.58 -3.07 -1.23
C ARG A 37 11.54 -4.55 -0.85
N ALA A 38 12.69 -5.18 -0.68
CA ALA A 38 12.78 -6.58 -0.24
C ALA A 38 12.25 -6.74 1.19
N GLU A 39 12.57 -5.81 2.09
CA GLU A 39 12.05 -5.84 3.47
C GLU A 39 10.55 -5.56 3.52
N ILE A 40 10.03 -4.64 2.71
CA ILE A 40 8.58 -4.41 2.57
C ILE A 40 7.89 -5.69 2.06
N ALA A 41 8.43 -6.34 1.02
CA ALA A 41 7.89 -7.60 0.52
C ALA A 41 7.94 -8.73 1.57
N ARG A 42 9.02 -8.77 2.38
CA ARG A 42 9.16 -9.73 3.50
C ARG A 42 8.19 -9.44 4.63
N LEU A 43 7.92 -8.17 4.93
CA LEU A 43 6.99 -7.77 5.99
C LEU A 43 5.52 -7.83 5.53
N GLN A 44 5.28 -7.84 4.22
CA GLN A 44 3.96 -8.04 3.61
C GLN A 44 3.49 -9.50 3.62
N ILE A 45 4.21 -10.41 4.30
CA ILE A 45 3.73 -11.77 4.57
C ILE A 45 2.38 -11.68 5.31
N GLY A 46 1.30 -11.95 4.58
CA GLY A 46 -0.07 -12.07 5.11
C GLY A 46 -1.14 -11.19 4.44
N ARG A 47 -0.78 -10.11 3.73
CA ARG A 47 -1.80 -9.26 3.06
C ARG A 47 -2.23 -9.80 1.70
N ASP A 48 -1.32 -10.46 0.99
CA ASP A 48 -1.53 -11.03 -0.35
C ASP A 48 -2.11 -12.46 -0.32
N GLU A 49 -2.50 -12.97 0.83
CA GLU A 49 -3.12 -14.29 0.88
C GLU A 49 -4.54 -14.27 0.33
N LEU A 50 -5.35 -13.27 0.69
CA LEU A 50 -6.76 -13.22 0.31
C LEU A 50 -7.02 -12.17 -0.78
N PRO A 51 -8.00 -12.39 -1.67
CA PRO A 51 -8.44 -11.37 -2.62
C PRO A 51 -8.75 -10.04 -1.94
N SER A 52 -8.28 -8.92 -2.51
CA SER A 52 -8.45 -7.57 -1.95
C SER A 52 -9.90 -7.20 -1.59
N LYS A 53 -10.87 -7.72 -2.35
CA LYS A 53 -12.31 -7.55 -2.10
C LYS A 53 -12.80 -8.09 -0.76
N PHE A 54 -12.00 -8.91 -0.07
CA PHE A 54 -12.33 -9.44 1.26
C PHE A 54 -11.96 -8.48 2.39
N TYR A 55 -11.19 -7.44 2.11
CA TYR A 55 -10.74 -6.48 3.11
C TYR A 55 -11.66 -5.26 3.16
N CYS A 56 -11.94 -4.79 4.38
CA CYS A 56 -12.61 -3.51 4.58
C CYS A 56 -11.63 -2.36 4.40
N CYS A 57 -11.98 -1.32 3.65
CA CYS A 57 -11.11 -0.15 3.48
C CYS A 57 -10.99 0.73 4.75
N ILE A 58 -11.90 0.59 5.73
CA ILE A 58 -11.87 1.32 7.00
C ILE A 58 -10.94 0.63 8.00
N THR A 59 -11.18 -0.65 8.30
CA THR A 59 -10.37 -1.41 9.26
C THR A 59 -9.05 -1.88 8.67
N THR A 60 -9.02 -2.02 7.34
CA THR A 60 -7.91 -2.61 6.59
C THR A 60 -7.65 -4.09 6.87
N GLU A 61 -8.63 -4.76 7.50
CA GLU A 61 -8.64 -6.18 7.85
C GLU A 61 -9.69 -6.96 7.03
N VAL A 62 -9.60 -8.30 7.05
CA VAL A 62 -10.59 -9.19 6.43
C VAL A 62 -11.95 -9.01 7.09
N MET A 63 -13.01 -8.84 6.30
CA MET A 63 -14.36 -8.66 6.80
C MET A 63 -14.89 -9.96 7.41
N SER A 64 -15.46 -9.84 8.61
CA SER A 64 -16.16 -10.93 9.31
C SER A 64 -17.69 -10.75 9.22
N ASP A 65 -18.18 -9.51 9.19
CA ASP A 65 -19.59 -9.19 8.89
C ASP A 65 -19.71 -8.15 7.75
N PRO A 66 -19.46 -8.56 6.49
CA PRO A 66 -19.52 -7.64 5.36
C PRO A 66 -20.96 -7.13 5.12
N CYS A 67 -21.12 -5.81 5.01
CA CYS A 67 -22.38 -5.16 4.67
C CYS A 67 -22.19 -4.07 3.61
N MET A 68 -23.19 -3.94 2.73
CA MET A 68 -23.19 -3.03 1.59
C MET A 68 -23.92 -1.74 1.93
N ALA A 69 -23.31 -0.60 1.59
CA ALA A 69 -23.92 0.71 1.69
C ALA A 69 -24.64 1.11 0.38
N ALA A 70 -25.34 2.25 0.37
CA ALA A 70 -26.15 2.70 -0.76
C ALA A 70 -25.35 3.02 -2.03
N ASP A 71 -24.03 3.16 -1.93
CA ASP A 71 -23.10 3.35 -3.05
C ASP A 71 -22.62 2.04 -3.70
N GLY A 72 -23.03 0.89 -3.15
CA GLY A 72 -22.66 -0.45 -3.63
C GLY A 72 -21.32 -0.96 -3.08
N HIS A 73 -20.59 -0.18 -2.28
CA HIS A 73 -19.37 -0.66 -1.62
C HIS A 73 -19.72 -1.51 -0.39
N THR A 74 -18.84 -2.45 -0.07
CA THR A 74 -18.98 -3.34 1.08
C THR A 74 -17.93 -3.01 2.14
N TYR A 75 -18.36 -2.99 3.39
CA TYR A 75 -17.55 -2.64 4.56
C TYR A 75 -17.77 -3.66 5.67
N GLU A 76 -16.85 -3.70 6.64
CA GLU A 76 -17.10 -4.35 7.92
C GLU A 76 -18.19 -3.56 8.68
N ARG A 77 -19.22 -4.26 9.17
CA ARG A 77 -20.41 -3.63 9.77
C ARG A 77 -20.05 -2.70 10.91
N CYS A 78 -19.25 -3.16 11.87
CA CYS A 78 -18.91 -2.34 13.03
C CYS A 78 -18.18 -1.05 12.64
N ALA A 79 -17.38 -1.09 11.57
CA ALA A 79 -16.58 0.03 11.11
C ALA A 79 -17.43 1.09 10.39
N ILE A 80 -18.36 0.68 9.51
CA ILE A 80 -19.25 1.62 8.83
C ILE A 80 -20.30 2.20 9.79
N ASP A 81 -20.77 1.42 10.77
CA ASP A 81 -21.64 1.93 11.84
C ASP A 81 -20.91 3.00 12.68
N GLN A 82 -19.64 2.77 13.03
CA GLN A 82 -18.83 3.76 13.75
C GLN A 82 -18.58 5.01 12.90
N TRP A 83 -18.33 4.86 11.61
CA TRP A 83 -18.20 5.97 10.67
C TRP A 83 -19.46 6.85 10.69
N PHE A 84 -20.65 6.26 10.59
CA PHE A 84 -21.91 7.01 10.67
C PHE A 84 -22.16 7.63 12.06
N ALA A 85 -21.71 6.97 13.14
CA ALA A 85 -21.82 7.50 14.50
C ALA A 85 -21.02 8.80 14.71
N THR A 86 -19.99 9.06 13.89
CA THR A 86 -19.27 10.35 13.90
C THR A 86 -20.08 11.51 13.28
N GLY A 87 -21.24 11.23 12.71
CA GLY A 87 -22.05 12.18 11.95
C GLY A 87 -21.71 12.20 10.45
N ALA A 88 -20.74 11.39 9.99
CA ALA A 88 -20.42 11.27 8.59
C ALA A 88 -21.59 10.70 7.78
N ARG A 89 -21.83 11.28 6.60
CA ARG A 89 -22.89 10.88 5.66
C ARG A 89 -22.36 10.60 4.25
N THR A 90 -21.07 10.31 4.16
CA THR A 90 -20.35 10.07 2.91
C THR A 90 -19.83 8.63 2.86
N SER A 91 -19.53 8.16 1.67
CA SER A 91 -18.84 6.90 1.44
C SER A 91 -17.41 6.98 2.01
N PRO A 92 -16.97 6.04 2.86
CA PRO A 92 -15.57 5.95 3.27
C PRO A 92 -14.60 5.73 2.10
N THR A 93 -15.08 5.21 0.97
CA THR A 93 -14.23 4.86 -0.19
C THR A 93 -14.07 6.05 -1.15
N THR A 94 -15.19 6.70 -1.50
CA THR A 94 -15.19 7.76 -2.53
C THR A 94 -15.32 9.16 -1.95
N ASN A 95 -15.65 9.27 -0.66
CA ASN A 95 -15.99 10.52 0.02
C ASN A 95 -17.23 11.24 -0.55
N GLU A 96 -18.00 10.59 -1.42
CA GLU A 96 -19.24 11.13 -1.97
C GLU A 96 -20.42 10.94 -1.01
N PRO A 97 -21.43 11.84 -1.01
CA PRO A 97 -22.62 11.70 -0.18
C PRO A 97 -23.39 10.39 -0.46
N LEU A 98 -23.78 9.69 0.61
CA LEU A 98 -24.62 8.50 0.49
C LEU A 98 -26.10 8.89 0.41
N ALA A 99 -26.82 8.28 -0.53
CA ALA A 99 -28.28 8.46 -0.65
C ALA A 99 -29.04 7.97 0.60
N SER A 100 -28.48 7.00 1.32
CA SER A 100 -29.04 6.42 2.54
C SER A 100 -27.94 5.83 3.41
N LEU A 101 -28.17 5.77 4.73
CA LEU A 101 -27.28 5.10 5.70
C LEU A 101 -27.73 3.67 6.01
N GLN A 102 -28.71 3.15 5.27
CA GLN A 102 -29.14 1.76 5.42
C GLN A 102 -28.05 0.80 4.93
N LEU A 103 -27.80 -0.25 5.72
CA LEU A 103 -26.77 -1.25 5.45
C LEU A 103 -27.41 -2.60 5.16
N ILE A 104 -27.12 -3.15 3.99
CA ILE A 104 -27.64 -4.45 3.55
C ILE A 104 -26.56 -5.51 3.81
N PRO A 105 -26.82 -6.58 4.58
CA PRO A 105 -25.84 -7.66 4.76
C PRO A 105 -25.41 -8.28 3.44
N ASN A 106 -24.10 -8.50 3.25
CA ASN A 106 -23.55 -9.16 2.07
C ASN A 106 -23.22 -10.63 2.38
N HIS A 107 -24.27 -11.45 2.49
CA HIS A 107 -24.13 -12.88 2.83
C HIS A 107 -23.29 -13.67 1.82
N ALA A 108 -23.36 -13.32 0.54
CA ALA A 108 -22.57 -13.97 -0.51
C ALA A 108 -21.08 -13.74 -0.29
N LEU A 109 -20.66 -12.50 -0.04
CA LEU A 109 -19.25 -12.19 0.25
C LEU A 109 -18.78 -12.86 1.54
N ARG A 110 -19.62 -12.86 2.59
CA ARG A 110 -19.32 -13.54 3.85
C ARG A 110 -19.04 -15.03 3.64
N ALA A 111 -19.89 -15.71 2.87
CA ALA A 111 -19.71 -17.12 2.56
C ALA A 111 -18.39 -17.39 1.81
N MET A 112 -18.06 -16.56 0.80
CA MET A 112 -16.80 -16.68 0.07
C MET A 112 -15.57 -16.47 0.96
N ILE A 113 -15.64 -15.54 1.91
CA ILE A 113 -14.55 -15.30 2.86
C ILE A 113 -14.37 -16.52 3.77
N VAL A 114 -15.45 -17.03 4.34
CA VAL A 114 -15.42 -18.21 5.23
C VAL A 114 -14.85 -19.42 4.50
N GLU A 115 -15.37 -19.72 3.31
CA GLU A 115 -14.90 -20.85 2.48
C GLU A 115 -13.39 -20.75 2.20
N GLU A 116 -12.91 -19.57 1.83
CA GLU A 116 -11.49 -19.38 1.50
C GLU A 116 -10.59 -19.49 2.75
N LEU A 117 -11.05 -18.99 3.90
CA LEU A 117 -10.33 -19.13 5.17
C LEU A 117 -10.25 -20.59 5.61
N GLU A 118 -11.35 -21.34 5.50
CA GLU A 118 -11.38 -22.78 5.79
C GLU A 118 -10.47 -23.57 4.86
N ARG A 119 -10.49 -23.27 3.56
CA ARG A 119 -9.62 -23.89 2.56
C ARG A 119 -8.14 -23.72 2.90
N ARG A 120 -7.75 -22.58 3.45
CA ARG A 120 -6.37 -22.28 3.86
C ARG A 120 -6.00 -22.89 5.20
N GLY A 121 -6.90 -22.83 6.19
CA GLY A 121 -6.71 -23.44 7.50
C GLY A 121 -6.58 -24.97 7.44
N GLY A 122 -7.20 -25.61 6.44
CA GLY A 122 -7.12 -27.07 6.23
C GLY A 122 -5.80 -27.58 5.63
N HIS A 123 -4.88 -26.71 5.16
CA HIS A 123 -3.57 -27.10 4.62
C HIS A 123 -2.42 -26.93 5.63
N ALA A 124 -2.73 -26.61 6.89
CA ALA A 124 -1.76 -26.45 7.98
C ALA A 124 -1.62 -27.71 8.86
N SER A 125 -1.87 -28.91 8.33
CA SER A 125 -1.70 -30.19 9.05
C SER A 125 -0.97 -31.24 8.22
#